data_AF-A0A7S1RVJ6-F1
#
_entry.id   AF-A0A7S1RVJ6-F1
#
_cell.length_a   1.000
_cell.length_b   1.000
_cell.length_c   1.000
_cell.angle_alpha   90.00
_cell.angle_beta   90.00
_cell.angle_gamma   90.00
#
_symmetry.space_group_name_H-M   'P 1'
#
loop_
_entity.id
_entity.type
_entity.pdbx_description
1 polymer ?
#
loop_
_entity_poly.entity_id
_entity_poly.type
_entity_poly.pdbx_seq_one_letter_code
_entity_poly.pdbx_strand_id
1 'polypeptide(L)'
;DATEHKKLVRVVDVVALRVFAQGQGQQRLLIETEECYPDKRTRVTLRLPGTKKEPYENARQTAERTLQGLLNLPADIVALDLSSIVRYEEEAESPSYPGVMTVYRKEIVEGTLRTEDPEVLAKVGLPGFVPWRTTDREGNTKTLAWMTEAVAQEKGVKLKAEGAEAVSALVRAPIGLDEKALREQLSSLGIDVSRYGDHGRTITIKELSNQLIRGEATLVRGPNGQALRVVDVVVLIIKNAATGGVLVQTEHELADGSRSPLNRLPGNKCRPDENHFLSARRILRRQLEIDDNDLKLNKEVNFVEEEAASIERRELDLNYYGGLRTVYRKRLIRAELVRAPAR
;
A
#
# COMPACT_ATOMS: atom_id res chain seq x y z
N ASP A 1 2.75 -2.45 -22.69
CA ASP A 1 4.05 -2.30 -23.35
C ASP A 1 4.89 -1.33 -22.53
N ALA A 2 5.98 -1.81 -21.92
CA ALA A 2 6.88 -0.96 -21.11
C ALA A 2 7.94 -0.24 -21.96
N THR A 3 7.88 -0.35 -23.29
CA THR A 3 8.85 0.24 -24.21
C THR A 3 8.57 1.70 -24.55
N GLU A 4 7.32 2.17 -24.46
CA GLU A 4 6.95 3.55 -24.86
C GLU A 4 7.07 4.61 -23.73
N HIS A 5 7.14 4.21 -22.46
CA HIS A 5 7.24 5.15 -21.34
C HIS A 5 8.38 4.81 -20.38
N LYS A 6 9.63 5.10 -20.79
CA LYS A 6 10.81 5.09 -19.91
C LYS A 6 10.92 6.37 -19.07
N LYS A 7 9.82 6.87 -18.52
CA LYS A 7 9.82 8.06 -17.65
C LYS A 7 9.65 7.62 -16.20
N LEU A 8 10.46 8.19 -15.31
CA LEU A 8 10.25 8.03 -13.88
C LEU A 8 8.97 8.78 -13.51
N VAL A 9 8.05 8.09 -12.82
CA VAL A 9 6.81 8.69 -12.34
C VAL A 9 6.72 8.59 -10.82
N ARG A 10 6.05 9.56 -10.22
CA ARG A 10 5.65 9.53 -8.82
C ARG A 10 4.27 8.89 -8.72
N VAL A 11 4.09 7.89 -7.87
CA VAL A 11 2.78 7.25 -7.67
C VAL A 11 2.16 7.73 -6.36
N VAL A 12 0.87 8.07 -6.39
CA VAL A 12 0.09 8.46 -5.20
C VAL A 12 -1.20 7.68 -5.16
N ASP A 13 -1.39 6.90 -4.10
CA ASP A 13 -2.66 6.23 -3.84
C ASP A 13 -3.64 7.20 -3.16
N VAL A 14 -4.86 7.31 -3.69
CA VAL A 14 -5.92 8.19 -3.20
C VAL A 14 -7.19 7.40 -3.02
N VAL A 15 -7.89 7.62 -1.90
CA VAL A 15 -9.24 7.11 -1.69
C VAL A 15 -10.22 8.28 -1.74
N ALA A 16 -11.21 8.17 -2.62
CA ALA A 16 -12.28 9.14 -2.77
C ALA A 16 -13.62 8.50 -2.38
N LEU A 17 -14.53 9.29 -1.84
CA LEU A 17 -15.83 8.85 -1.36
C LEU A 17 -16.94 9.34 -2.26
N ARG A 18 -17.76 8.41 -2.73
CA ARG A 18 -19.02 8.69 -3.39
C ARG A 18 -20.14 8.43 -2.39
N VAL A 19 -20.37 9.41 -1.50
CA VAL A 19 -21.37 9.30 -0.43
C VAL A 19 -22.72 9.78 -0.92
N PHE A 20 -23.75 8.95 -0.75
CA PHE A 20 -25.13 9.25 -1.11
C PHE A 20 -26.00 9.56 0.11
N ALA A 21 -26.91 10.51 -0.07
CA ALA A 21 -28.02 10.76 0.84
C ALA A 21 -29.35 10.62 0.08
N GLN A 22 -30.35 10.07 0.78
CA GLN A 22 -31.72 9.99 0.30
C GLN A 22 -32.48 11.25 0.73
N GLY A 23 -33.27 11.85 -0.17
CA GLY A 23 -34.24 12.87 0.22
C GLY A 23 -35.30 13.11 -0.85
N GLN A 24 -36.53 13.42 -0.44
CA GLN A 24 -37.68 13.78 -1.28
C GLN A 24 -37.77 13.07 -2.66
N GLY A 25 -37.48 11.76 -2.71
CA GLY A 25 -37.58 10.96 -3.93
C GLY A 25 -36.38 11.02 -4.90
N GLN A 26 -35.28 11.71 -4.57
CA GLN A 26 -34.07 11.73 -5.41
C GLN A 26 -32.79 11.55 -4.58
N GLN A 27 -31.93 10.63 -5.04
CA GLN A 27 -30.61 10.42 -4.45
C GLN A 27 -29.66 11.55 -4.86
N ARG A 28 -28.88 12.05 -3.89
CA ARG A 28 -27.84 13.04 -4.12
C ARG A 28 -26.51 12.56 -3.59
N LEU A 29 -25.43 13.00 -4.23
CA LEU A 29 -24.05 12.71 -3.84
C LEU A 29 -23.37 13.93 -3.25
N LEU A 30 -22.47 13.67 -2.32
CA LEU A 30 -21.66 14.67 -1.66
C LEU A 30 -20.47 15.10 -2.53
N ILE A 31 -20.35 16.40 -2.80
CA ILE A 31 -19.28 17.02 -3.59
C ILE A 31 -18.54 18.07 -2.76
N GLU A 32 -17.20 18.06 -2.80
CA GLU A 32 -16.36 19.17 -2.35
C GLU A 32 -16.30 20.22 -3.47
N THR A 33 -16.91 21.38 -3.24
CA THR A 33 -17.03 22.44 -4.26
C THR A 33 -15.91 23.46 -4.20
N GLU A 34 -15.42 23.76 -3.00
CA GLU A 34 -14.37 24.77 -2.77
C GLU A 34 -13.47 24.38 -1.59
N GLU A 35 -12.23 24.90 -1.62
CA GLU A 35 -11.25 24.81 -0.54
C GLU A 35 -10.67 26.19 -0.27
N CYS A 36 -10.58 26.57 1.00
CA CYS A 36 -10.00 27.81 1.49
C CYS A 36 -8.86 27.47 2.47
N TYR A 37 -7.66 27.94 2.17
CA TYR A 37 -6.45 27.69 2.97
C TYR A 37 -6.40 28.65 4.18
N PRO A 38 -5.58 28.36 5.21
CA PRO A 38 -5.36 29.26 6.34
C PRO A 38 -4.91 30.68 5.95
N ASP A 39 -4.25 30.82 4.79
CA ASP A 39 -3.83 32.10 4.22
C ASP A 39 -4.92 32.83 3.42
N LYS A 40 -6.16 32.34 3.47
CA LYS A 40 -7.37 32.84 2.78
C LYS A 40 -7.37 32.66 1.26
N ARG A 41 -6.38 32.02 0.66
CA ARG A 41 -6.48 31.63 -0.75
C ARG A 41 -7.62 30.64 -0.92
N THR A 42 -8.42 30.82 -1.95
CA THR A 42 -9.53 29.92 -2.29
C THR A 42 -9.28 29.23 -3.62
N ARG A 43 -9.84 28.04 -3.77
CA ARG A 43 -9.80 27.26 -5.00
C ARG A 43 -11.10 26.51 -5.19
N VAL A 44 -11.65 26.57 -6.40
CA VAL A 44 -12.75 25.71 -6.83
C VAL A 44 -12.21 24.30 -7.05
N THR A 45 -12.83 23.30 -6.43
CA THR A 45 -12.33 21.92 -6.43
C THR A 45 -13.17 20.98 -7.27
N LEU A 46 -14.51 21.05 -7.13
CA LEU A 46 -15.49 20.22 -7.84
C LEU A 46 -15.07 18.74 -7.94
N ARG A 47 -14.87 18.10 -6.80
CA ARG A 47 -14.40 16.71 -6.70
C ARG A 47 -15.14 15.91 -5.64
N LEU A 48 -15.07 14.59 -5.74
CA LEU A 48 -15.43 13.70 -4.64
C LEU A 48 -14.54 13.99 -3.41
N PRO A 49 -15.09 14.05 -2.19
CA PRO A 49 -14.27 14.14 -0.97
C PRO A 49 -13.31 12.96 -0.90
N GLY A 50 -12.05 13.21 -0.58
CA GLY A 50 -11.05 12.16 -0.57
C GLY A 50 -9.72 12.63 -0.02
N THR A 51 -8.84 11.67 0.24
CA THR A 51 -7.50 11.95 0.77
C THR A 51 -6.49 10.91 0.28
N LYS A 52 -5.20 11.23 0.45
CA LYS A 52 -4.12 10.28 0.16
C LYS A 52 -4.18 9.13 1.15
N LYS A 53 -3.98 7.91 0.65
CA LYS A 53 -3.90 6.70 1.46
C LYS A 53 -2.56 6.67 2.18
N GLU A 54 -2.59 6.54 3.51
CA GLU A 54 -1.34 6.34 4.26
C GLU A 54 -0.81 4.93 4.01
N PRO A 55 0.52 4.69 4.11
CA PRO A 55 1.12 3.40 3.81
C PRO A 55 0.46 2.20 4.54
N TYR A 56 0.07 2.40 5.80
CA TYR A 56 -0.54 1.37 6.64
C TYR A 56 -2.07 1.24 6.46
N GLU A 57 -2.73 2.18 5.79
CA GLU A 57 -4.19 2.22 5.69
C GLU A 57 -4.70 1.46 4.47
N ASN A 58 -5.74 0.64 4.65
CA ASN A 58 -6.53 0.10 3.54
C ASN A 58 -7.58 1.13 3.05
N ALA A 59 -8.41 0.74 2.08
CA ALA A 59 -9.43 1.64 1.52
C ALA A 59 -10.44 2.04 2.59
N ARG A 60 -10.90 1.07 3.40
CA ARG A 60 -11.79 1.29 4.55
C ARG A 60 -11.26 2.35 5.52
N GLN A 61 -10.05 2.16 6.03
CA GLN A 61 -9.44 3.04 7.03
C GLN A 61 -9.27 4.46 6.49
N THR A 62 -8.86 4.59 5.22
CA THR A 62 -8.73 5.90 4.57
C THR A 62 -10.09 6.57 4.39
N ALA A 63 -11.12 5.80 4.02
CA ALA A 63 -12.50 6.27 3.92
C ALA A 63 -13.02 6.76 5.27
N GLU A 64 -12.88 5.95 6.33
CA GLU A 64 -13.28 6.29 7.69
C GLU A 64 -12.53 7.53 8.21
N ARG A 65 -11.22 7.63 7.95
CA ARG A 65 -10.44 8.84 8.28
C ARG A 65 -10.90 10.06 7.49
N THR A 66 -11.33 9.90 6.25
CA THR A 66 -11.89 10.99 5.44
C THR A 66 -13.23 11.44 6.01
N LEU A 67 -14.13 10.52 6.37
CA LEU A 67 -15.39 10.85 7.04
C LEU A 67 -15.14 11.64 8.33
N GLN A 68 -14.25 11.15 9.19
CA GLN A 68 -14.00 11.77 10.50
C GLN A 68 -13.20 13.07 10.42
N GLY A 69 -12.11 13.07 9.64
CA GLY A 69 -11.14 14.17 9.64
C GLY A 69 -11.43 15.27 8.63
N LEU A 70 -12.02 14.91 7.48
CA LEU A 70 -12.38 15.88 6.43
C LEU A 70 -13.83 16.31 6.61
N LEU A 71 -14.77 15.36 6.73
CA LEU A 71 -16.21 15.67 6.76
C LEU A 71 -16.77 15.94 8.16
N ASN A 72 -15.99 15.69 9.22
CA ASN A 72 -16.47 15.74 10.61
C ASN A 72 -17.72 14.87 10.85
N LEU A 73 -17.77 13.72 10.18
CA LEU A 73 -18.84 12.73 10.30
C LEU A 73 -18.35 11.49 11.06
N PRO A 74 -19.17 10.94 11.98
CA PRO A 74 -18.95 9.60 12.49
C PRO A 74 -18.85 8.58 11.33
N ALA A 75 -17.99 7.58 11.46
CA ALA A 75 -17.79 6.61 10.39
C ALA A 75 -18.95 5.61 10.28
N ASP A 76 -19.60 5.32 11.40
CA ASP A 76 -20.70 4.34 11.54
C ASP A 76 -22.02 4.81 10.91
N ILE A 77 -22.21 6.12 10.73
CA ILE A 77 -23.39 6.66 10.04
C ILE A 77 -23.32 6.54 8.51
N VAL A 78 -22.17 6.14 7.95
CA VAL A 78 -22.01 5.90 6.51
C VAL A 78 -21.71 4.43 6.28
N ALA A 79 -22.63 3.74 5.62
CA ALA A 79 -22.39 2.37 5.19
C ALA A 79 -21.56 2.35 3.92
N LEU A 80 -20.26 2.05 4.07
CA LEU A 80 -19.31 1.91 2.96
C LEU A 80 -19.49 0.56 2.25
N ASP A 81 -19.59 0.59 0.92
CA ASP A 81 -19.49 -0.59 0.06
C ASP A 81 -18.03 -0.77 -0.39
N LEU A 82 -17.39 -1.81 0.13
CA LEU A 82 -16.01 -2.18 -0.21
C LEU A 82 -15.93 -3.33 -1.21
N SER A 83 -17.07 -3.92 -1.58
CA SER A 83 -17.11 -5.02 -2.55
C SER A 83 -17.02 -4.51 -4.00
N SER A 84 -17.38 -3.25 -4.23
CA SER A 84 -17.51 -2.63 -5.55
C SER A 84 -16.57 -1.43 -5.76
N ILE A 85 -15.38 -1.43 -5.13
CA ILE A 85 -14.41 -0.33 -5.23
C ILE A 85 -13.97 -0.14 -6.70
N VAL A 86 -14.31 1.01 -7.26
CA VAL A 86 -13.87 1.42 -8.60
C VAL A 86 -12.43 1.91 -8.52
N ARG A 87 -11.57 1.41 -9.40
CA ARG A 87 -10.15 1.78 -9.45
C ARG A 87 -9.75 2.31 -10.81
N TYR A 88 -9.00 3.39 -10.82
CA TYR A 88 -8.42 3.96 -12.04
C TYR A 88 -7.16 4.77 -11.77
N GLU A 89 -6.45 5.13 -12.83
CA GLU A 89 -5.23 5.92 -12.77
C GLU A 89 -5.41 7.24 -13.54
N GLU A 90 -4.86 8.32 -12.98
CA GLU A 90 -4.84 9.64 -13.62
C GLU A 90 -3.41 10.19 -13.61
N GLU A 91 -2.87 10.53 -14.77
CA GLU A 91 -1.59 11.23 -14.88
C GLU A 91 -1.79 12.74 -14.81
N ALA A 92 -1.03 13.41 -13.94
CA ALA A 92 -0.99 14.87 -13.89
C ALA A 92 0.38 15.37 -13.39
N GLU A 93 0.78 16.56 -13.86
CA GLU A 93 1.89 17.27 -13.26
C GLU A 93 1.49 17.79 -11.88
N SER A 94 2.30 17.47 -10.87
CA SER A 94 2.06 17.98 -9.52
C SER A 94 2.77 19.32 -9.34
N PRO A 95 2.07 20.41 -8.98
CA PRO A 95 2.73 21.69 -8.70
C PRO A 95 3.78 21.61 -7.59
N SER A 96 3.63 20.66 -6.66
CA SER A 96 4.57 20.42 -5.57
C SER A 96 5.80 19.61 -5.99
N TYR A 97 5.79 18.98 -7.18
CA TYR A 97 6.89 18.19 -7.72
C TYR A 97 7.12 18.55 -9.21
N PRO A 98 7.59 19.77 -9.51
CA PRO A 98 7.80 20.23 -10.88
C PRO A 98 8.72 19.28 -11.66
N GLY A 99 8.36 18.98 -12.91
CA GLY A 99 9.13 18.08 -13.78
C GLY A 99 8.99 16.58 -13.46
N VAL A 100 8.20 16.21 -12.44
CA VAL A 100 7.92 14.81 -12.10
C VAL A 100 6.45 14.50 -12.37
N MET A 101 6.20 13.71 -13.42
CA MET A 101 4.86 13.22 -13.72
C MET A 101 4.33 12.40 -12.53
N THR A 102 3.13 12.74 -12.06
CA THR A 102 2.47 12.00 -10.97
C THR A 102 1.33 11.15 -11.52
N VAL A 103 1.34 9.87 -11.18
CA VAL A 103 0.24 8.94 -11.42
C VAL A 103 -0.57 8.79 -10.13
N TYR A 104 -1.80 9.25 -10.15
CA TYR A 104 -2.75 9.11 -9.06
C TYR A 104 -3.55 7.82 -9.24
N ARG A 105 -3.33 6.85 -8.37
CA ARG A 105 -4.13 5.62 -8.29
C ARG A 105 -5.32 5.86 -7.39
N LYS A 106 -6.50 5.99 -7.97
CA LYS A 106 -7.71 6.35 -7.25
C LYS A 106 -8.56 5.13 -6.99
N GLU A 107 -8.96 4.96 -5.73
CA GLU A 107 -9.99 4.03 -5.28
C GLU A 107 -11.24 4.86 -4.93
N ILE A 108 -12.34 4.72 -5.68
CA ILE A 108 -13.63 5.31 -5.32
C ILE A 108 -14.39 4.28 -4.49
N VAL A 109 -14.67 4.64 -3.24
CA VAL A 109 -15.50 3.87 -2.32
C VAL A 109 -16.88 4.51 -2.27
N GLU A 110 -17.91 3.71 -2.55
CA GLU A 110 -19.29 4.16 -2.39
C GLU A 110 -19.72 4.08 -0.94
N GLY A 111 -20.56 5.01 -0.52
CA GLY A 111 -21.13 5.01 0.82
C GLY A 111 -22.56 5.54 0.83
N THR A 112 -23.39 5.02 1.72
CA THR A 112 -24.76 5.53 1.91
C THR A 112 -24.91 6.04 3.33
N LEU A 113 -25.36 7.29 3.47
CA LEU A 113 -25.69 7.87 4.77
C LEU A 113 -26.92 7.15 5.36
N ARG A 114 -26.82 6.68 6.62
CA ARG A 114 -27.82 5.86 7.30
C ARG A 114 -28.37 6.44 8.59
N THR A 115 -28.01 7.68 8.93
CA THR A 115 -28.51 8.31 10.15
C THR A 115 -29.89 8.94 9.94
N GLU A 116 -30.75 8.82 10.95
CA GLU A 116 -32.03 9.54 11.06
C GLU A 116 -31.94 10.68 12.09
N ASP A 117 -30.80 10.85 12.77
CA ASP A 117 -30.57 11.88 13.77
C ASP A 117 -30.65 13.28 13.12
N PRO A 118 -31.66 14.11 13.48
CA PRO A 118 -31.84 15.43 12.90
C PRO A 118 -30.65 16.37 13.11
N GLU A 119 -29.94 16.25 14.23
CA GLU A 119 -28.78 17.12 14.51
C GLU A 119 -27.61 16.78 13.60
N VAL A 120 -27.36 15.49 13.38
CA VAL A 120 -26.32 15.02 12.46
C VAL A 120 -26.67 15.38 11.03
N LEU A 121 -27.93 15.18 10.63
CA LEU A 121 -28.43 15.56 9.30
C LEU A 121 -28.27 17.07 9.06
N ALA A 122 -28.65 17.91 10.03
CA ALA A 122 -28.52 19.36 9.91
C ALA A 122 -27.06 19.81 9.74
N LYS A 123 -26.10 19.17 10.43
CA LYS A 123 -24.66 19.46 10.30
C LYS A 123 -24.11 19.23 8.90
N VAL A 124 -24.73 18.33 8.14
CA VAL A 124 -24.39 18.07 6.73
C VAL A 124 -25.41 18.66 5.77
N GLY A 125 -26.17 19.67 6.21
CA GLY A 125 -27.10 20.40 5.35
C GLY A 125 -28.34 19.61 4.93
N LEU A 126 -28.67 18.50 5.59
CA LEU A 126 -29.89 17.72 5.35
C LEU A 126 -31.01 18.13 6.34
N PRO A 127 -32.30 17.96 5.97
CA PRO A 127 -32.81 17.43 4.70
C PRO A 127 -32.85 18.47 3.56
N GLY A 128 -32.50 19.73 3.83
CA GLY A 128 -32.62 20.84 2.87
C GLY A 128 -31.61 20.81 1.72
N PHE A 129 -30.64 19.90 1.75
CA PHE A 129 -29.50 19.83 0.83
C PHE A 129 -28.72 21.16 0.72
N VAL A 130 -28.61 21.88 1.83
CA VAL A 130 -27.93 23.17 1.92
C VAL A 130 -26.42 22.95 1.93
N PRO A 131 -25.61 23.74 1.20
CA PRO A 131 -24.17 23.68 1.31
C PRO A 131 -23.68 23.97 2.74
N TRP A 132 -22.62 23.30 3.16
CA TRP A 132 -22.02 23.52 4.47
C TRP A 132 -20.49 23.57 4.37
N ARG A 133 -19.86 23.95 5.48
CA ARG A 133 -18.41 24.04 5.57
C ARG A 133 -17.88 23.18 6.70
N THR A 134 -16.70 22.63 6.48
CA THR A 134 -15.93 21.86 7.45
C THR A 134 -14.50 22.40 7.49
N THR A 135 -13.84 22.33 8.64
CA THR A 135 -12.43 22.70 8.78
C THR A 135 -11.64 21.46 9.16
N ASP A 136 -10.58 21.17 8.42
CA ASP A 136 -9.70 20.04 8.70
C ASP A 136 -8.64 20.37 9.77
N ARG A 137 -7.81 19.39 10.11
CA ARG A 137 -6.76 19.53 11.14
C ARG A 137 -5.64 20.51 10.77
N GLU A 138 -5.49 20.82 9.48
CA GLU A 138 -4.49 21.77 8.97
C GLU A 138 -5.07 23.20 8.91
N GLY A 139 -6.35 23.37 9.25
CA GLY A 139 -7.05 24.65 9.21
C GLY A 139 -7.61 24.99 7.84
N ASN A 140 -7.59 24.07 6.86
CA ASN A 140 -8.24 24.32 5.58
C ASN A 140 -9.76 24.20 5.75
N THR A 141 -10.50 25.18 5.26
CA THR A 141 -11.96 25.14 5.22
C THR A 141 -12.43 24.62 3.87
N LYS A 142 -13.27 23.58 3.87
CA LYS A 142 -13.84 22.97 2.66
C LYS A 142 -15.33 23.28 2.59
N THR A 143 -15.81 23.73 1.44
CA THR A 143 -17.24 23.89 1.15
C THR A 143 -17.75 22.63 0.47
N LEU A 144 -18.85 22.09 0.98
CA LEU A 144 -19.47 20.84 0.55
C LEU A 144 -20.92 21.09 0.13
N ALA A 145 -21.39 20.35 -0.87
CA ALA A 145 -22.76 20.43 -1.34
C ALA A 145 -23.29 19.06 -1.82
N TRP A 146 -24.60 18.87 -1.69
CA TRP A 146 -25.30 17.71 -2.22
C TRP A 146 -25.80 18.00 -3.64
N MET A 147 -25.32 17.23 -4.61
CA MET A 147 -25.69 17.37 -6.02
C MET A 147 -26.34 16.09 -6.53
N THR A 148 -27.13 16.19 -7.59
CA THR A 148 -27.51 15.00 -8.37
C THR A 148 -26.32 14.59 -9.25
N GLU A 149 -26.29 13.34 -9.73
CA GLU A 149 -25.21 12.90 -10.62
C GLU A 149 -25.11 13.77 -11.87
N ALA A 150 -26.25 14.08 -12.49
CA ALA A 150 -26.31 14.93 -13.67
C ALA A 150 -25.70 16.32 -13.42
N VAL A 151 -26.04 16.97 -12.30
CA VAL A 151 -25.49 18.30 -11.96
C VAL A 151 -24.00 18.23 -11.65
N ALA A 152 -23.55 17.17 -10.97
CA ALA A 152 -22.12 16.99 -10.69
C ALA A 152 -21.32 16.77 -11.99
N GLN A 153 -21.83 15.95 -12.92
CA GLN A 153 -21.22 15.72 -14.23
C GLN A 153 -21.21 16.98 -15.10
N GLU A 154 -22.30 17.75 -15.12
CA GLU A 154 -22.37 19.05 -15.82
C GLU A 154 -21.31 20.03 -15.31
N LYS A 155 -21.00 19.97 -14.01
CA LYS A 155 -19.92 20.74 -13.37
C LYS A 155 -18.52 20.12 -13.55
N GLY A 156 -18.39 19.04 -14.32
CA GLY A 156 -17.12 18.37 -14.60
C GLY A 156 -16.58 17.53 -13.44
N VAL A 157 -17.40 17.14 -12.47
CA VAL A 157 -16.98 16.23 -11.40
C VAL A 157 -16.78 14.82 -11.97
N LYS A 158 -15.56 14.29 -11.84
CA LYS A 158 -15.25 12.91 -12.22
C LYS A 158 -15.83 11.92 -11.20
N LEU A 159 -16.99 11.33 -11.52
CA LEU A 159 -17.70 10.38 -10.64
C LEU A 159 -17.30 8.92 -10.80
N LYS A 160 -16.72 8.58 -11.96
CA LYS A 160 -16.30 7.23 -12.37
C LYS A 160 -15.00 7.34 -13.16
N ALA A 161 -14.34 6.21 -13.40
CA ALA A 161 -13.26 6.11 -14.38
C ALA A 161 -13.80 6.44 -15.78
N GLU A 162 -13.11 7.29 -16.54
CA GLU A 162 -13.52 7.67 -17.90
C GLU A 162 -12.71 6.86 -18.93
N GLY A 163 -13.35 5.88 -19.58
CA GLY A 163 -12.75 5.10 -20.66
C GLY A 163 -11.92 3.90 -20.21
N ALA A 164 -11.13 3.34 -21.14
CA ALA A 164 -10.15 2.29 -20.87
C ALA A 164 -8.90 2.90 -20.21
N GLU A 165 -9.06 3.48 -19.02
CA GLU A 165 -7.92 3.85 -18.16
C GLU A 165 -7.24 2.55 -17.74
N ALA A 166 -6.34 2.08 -18.61
CA ALA A 166 -5.57 0.87 -18.39
C ALA A 166 -4.80 1.04 -17.09
N VAL A 167 -5.00 0.13 -16.13
CA VAL A 167 -4.12 0.00 -14.97
C VAL A 167 -2.70 -0.10 -15.53
N SER A 168 -1.90 0.94 -15.31
CA SER A 168 -0.63 1.04 -16.00
C SER A 168 0.26 -0.13 -15.60
N ALA A 169 0.95 -0.69 -16.58
CA ALA A 169 2.01 -1.66 -16.36
C ALA A 169 3.28 -0.99 -15.79
N LEU A 170 3.12 0.01 -14.90
CA LEU A 170 4.22 0.65 -14.20
C LEU A 170 5.01 -0.44 -13.50
N VAL A 171 6.16 -0.73 -14.09
CA VAL A 171 7.18 -1.55 -13.47
C VAL A 171 8.04 -0.64 -12.63
N ARG A 172 8.51 -1.18 -11.52
CA ARG A 172 9.48 -0.48 -10.70
C ARG A 172 10.81 -0.46 -11.44
N ALA A 173 11.55 0.64 -11.31
CA ALA A 173 12.88 0.73 -11.90
C ALA A 173 13.78 -0.38 -11.32
N PRO A 174 14.60 -1.08 -12.13
CA PRO A 174 15.54 -2.06 -11.61
C PRO A 174 16.54 -1.40 -10.64
N ILE A 175 16.75 -1.99 -9.46
CA ILE A 175 17.66 -1.48 -8.41
C ILE A 175 18.92 -2.37 -8.26
N GLY A 176 19.03 -3.43 -9.07
CA GLY A 176 20.11 -4.41 -8.99
C GLY A 176 21.23 -4.25 -10.03
N LEU A 177 22.25 -5.09 -9.89
CA LEU A 177 23.34 -5.24 -10.85
C LEU A 177 23.05 -6.44 -11.76
N ASP A 178 23.40 -6.32 -13.04
CA ASP A 178 23.45 -7.47 -13.94
C ASP A 178 24.59 -8.42 -13.54
N GLU A 179 24.59 -9.62 -14.13
CA GLU A 179 25.54 -10.68 -13.79
C GLU A 179 27.01 -10.25 -13.97
N LYS A 180 27.32 -9.47 -15.01
CA LYS A 180 28.69 -9.02 -15.32
C LYS A 180 29.14 -7.98 -14.30
N ALA A 181 28.35 -6.93 -14.10
CA ALA A 181 28.64 -5.88 -13.14
C ALA A 181 28.73 -6.43 -11.70
N LEU A 182 27.86 -7.39 -11.36
CA LEU A 182 27.90 -8.07 -10.06
C LEU A 182 29.21 -8.85 -9.86
N ARG A 183 29.66 -9.61 -10.88
CA ARG A 183 30.92 -10.37 -10.81
C ARG A 183 32.12 -9.45 -10.58
N GLU A 184 32.18 -8.34 -11.32
CA GLU A 184 33.24 -7.33 -11.17
C GLU A 184 33.22 -6.73 -9.76
N GLN A 185 32.04 -6.34 -9.26
CA GLN A 185 31.89 -5.78 -7.93
C GLN A 185 32.30 -6.76 -6.82
N LEU A 186 31.85 -8.02 -6.87
CA LEU A 186 32.21 -9.03 -5.86
C LEU A 186 33.72 -9.30 -5.85
N SER A 187 34.33 -9.43 -7.03
CA SER A 187 35.78 -9.62 -7.15
C SER A 187 36.57 -8.43 -6.58
N SER A 188 36.11 -7.19 -6.83
CA SER A 188 36.72 -5.98 -6.27
C SER A 188 36.64 -5.89 -4.74
N LEU A 189 35.71 -6.63 -4.13
CA LEU A 189 35.51 -6.74 -2.69
C LEU A 189 36.23 -7.96 -2.09
N GLY A 190 37.08 -8.64 -2.88
CA GLY A 190 37.86 -9.80 -2.44
C GLY A 190 37.04 -11.08 -2.28
N ILE A 191 35.86 -11.16 -2.88
CA ILE A 191 35.01 -12.36 -2.86
C ILE A 191 35.36 -13.24 -4.05
N ASP A 192 35.66 -14.51 -3.77
CA ASP A 192 35.96 -15.50 -4.79
C ASP A 192 34.68 -15.92 -5.53
N VAL A 193 34.47 -15.30 -6.69
CA VAL A 193 33.34 -15.56 -7.58
C VAL A 193 33.34 -16.96 -8.19
N SER A 194 34.45 -17.71 -8.12
CA SER A 194 34.51 -19.10 -8.59
C SER A 194 33.73 -20.07 -7.70
N ARG A 195 33.44 -19.67 -6.44
CA ARG A 195 32.66 -20.47 -5.48
C ARG A 195 31.15 -20.50 -5.76
N TYR A 196 30.66 -19.68 -6.69
CA TYR A 196 29.23 -19.60 -7.02
C TYR A 196 28.85 -20.62 -8.10
N GLY A 197 27.77 -21.35 -7.87
CA GLY A 197 27.32 -22.45 -8.73
C GLY A 197 28.08 -23.76 -8.52
N ASP A 198 28.77 -23.92 -7.39
CA ASP A 198 29.56 -25.10 -7.07
C ASP A 198 28.64 -26.30 -6.78
N HIS A 199 28.55 -27.22 -7.75
CA HIS A 199 27.83 -28.50 -7.70
C HIS A 199 26.40 -28.43 -7.10
N GLY A 200 25.68 -27.33 -7.32
CA GLY A 200 24.32 -27.12 -6.79
C GLY A 200 24.25 -26.87 -5.27
N ARG A 201 25.40 -26.72 -4.60
CA ARG A 201 25.49 -26.43 -3.16
C ARG A 201 25.47 -24.94 -2.85
N THR A 202 25.88 -24.12 -3.81
CA THR A 202 25.89 -22.66 -3.71
C THR A 202 25.03 -22.05 -4.80
N ILE A 203 24.49 -20.87 -4.51
CA ILE A 203 23.77 -20.08 -5.51
C ILE A 203 24.71 -19.68 -6.66
N THR A 204 24.20 -19.58 -7.87
CA THR A 204 24.93 -19.02 -9.01
C THR A 204 24.99 -17.49 -8.96
N ILE A 205 25.97 -16.86 -9.63
CA ILE A 205 26.01 -15.40 -9.77
C ILE A 205 24.74 -14.89 -10.46
N LYS A 206 24.24 -15.62 -11.47
CA LYS A 206 22.99 -15.30 -12.17
C LYS A 206 21.79 -15.27 -11.23
N GLU A 207 21.64 -16.24 -10.35
CA GLU A 207 20.56 -16.27 -9.36
C GLU A 207 20.71 -15.16 -8.31
N LEU A 208 21.93 -14.86 -7.86
CA LEU A 208 22.17 -13.73 -6.97
C LEU A 208 21.85 -12.40 -7.66
N SER A 209 22.28 -12.20 -8.91
CA SER A 209 21.92 -11.04 -9.74
C SER A 209 20.41 -10.91 -9.86
N ASN A 210 19.70 -12.01 -10.16
CA ASN A 210 18.25 -12.02 -10.22
C ASN A 210 17.62 -11.62 -8.89
N GLN A 211 18.17 -12.04 -7.74
CA GLN A 211 17.70 -11.60 -6.43
C GLN A 211 17.89 -10.09 -6.25
N LEU A 212 19.05 -9.53 -6.61
CA LEU A 212 19.30 -8.09 -6.49
C LEU A 212 18.39 -7.28 -7.42
N ILE A 213 18.22 -7.72 -8.67
CA ILE A 213 17.34 -7.07 -9.66
C ILE A 213 15.87 -7.11 -9.21
N ARG A 214 15.42 -8.24 -8.66
CA ARG A 214 14.06 -8.40 -8.11
C ARG A 214 13.85 -7.68 -6.78
N GLY A 215 14.91 -7.13 -6.18
CA GLY A 215 14.86 -6.51 -4.87
C GLY A 215 14.68 -7.53 -3.73
N GLU A 216 15.06 -8.78 -3.91
CA GLU A 216 15.00 -9.77 -2.82
C GLU A 216 16.15 -9.61 -1.82
N ALA A 217 17.20 -8.89 -2.20
CA ALA A 217 18.33 -8.55 -1.33
C ALA A 217 18.99 -7.27 -1.83
N THR A 218 19.89 -6.70 -1.01
CA THR A 218 20.75 -5.59 -1.39
C THR A 218 22.18 -5.89 -0.98
N LEU A 219 23.16 -5.46 -1.78
CA LEU A 219 24.57 -5.48 -1.37
C LEU A 219 24.93 -4.14 -0.73
N VAL A 220 25.45 -4.21 0.49
CA VAL A 220 25.85 -3.04 1.28
C VAL A 220 27.30 -3.22 1.70
N ARG A 221 28.07 -2.12 1.73
CA ARG A 221 29.40 -2.14 2.35
C ARG A 221 29.24 -2.01 3.87
N GLY A 222 29.74 -3.00 4.60
CA GLY A 222 29.77 -2.96 6.06
C GLY A 222 30.82 -1.96 6.59
N PRO A 223 30.86 -1.75 7.92
CA PRO A 223 31.77 -0.78 8.55
C PRO A 223 33.25 -0.98 8.20
N ASN A 224 33.67 -2.24 7.98
CA ASN A 224 35.04 -2.61 7.65
C ASN A 224 35.28 -2.73 6.13
N GLY A 225 34.39 -2.19 5.29
CA GLY A 225 34.49 -2.27 3.82
C GLY A 225 34.09 -3.61 3.22
N GLN A 226 33.85 -4.64 4.03
CA GLN A 226 33.37 -5.96 3.59
C GLN A 226 31.98 -5.89 2.95
N ALA A 227 31.72 -6.74 1.95
CA ALA A 227 30.39 -6.83 1.35
C ALA A 227 29.42 -7.59 2.27
N LEU A 228 28.24 -7.02 2.48
CA LEU A 228 27.14 -7.64 3.22
C LEU A 228 25.95 -7.80 2.29
N ARG A 229 25.33 -8.98 2.31
CA ARG A 229 24.04 -9.20 1.70
C ARG A 229 22.95 -8.89 2.73
N VAL A 230 22.21 -7.82 2.52
CA VAL A 230 21.12 -7.42 3.42
C VAL A 230 19.79 -7.88 2.85
N VAL A 231 18.98 -8.56 3.67
CA VAL A 231 17.63 -9.01 3.32
C VAL A 231 16.65 -8.40 4.29
N ASP A 232 15.80 -7.49 3.81
CA ASP A 232 14.66 -7.02 4.56
C ASP A 232 13.52 -8.04 4.47
N VAL A 233 12.93 -8.37 5.61
CA VAL A 233 11.82 -9.32 5.71
C VAL A 233 10.68 -8.65 6.45
N VAL A 234 9.48 -8.68 5.87
CA VAL A 234 8.26 -8.30 6.58
C VAL A 234 7.60 -9.56 7.11
N VAL A 235 7.27 -9.53 8.41
CA VAL A 235 6.60 -10.61 9.13
C VAL A 235 5.29 -10.06 9.68
N LEU A 236 4.19 -10.78 9.43
CA LEU A 236 2.86 -10.41 9.89
C LEU A 236 2.49 -11.20 11.15
N ILE A 237 2.13 -10.48 12.20
CA ILE A 237 1.49 -11.04 13.39
C ILE A 237 0.01 -10.72 13.27
N ILE A 238 -0.75 -11.62 12.63
CA ILE A 238 -2.20 -11.44 12.44
C ILE A 238 -2.94 -12.09 13.59
N LYS A 239 -3.71 -11.29 14.33
CA LYS A 239 -4.57 -11.75 15.42
C LYS A 239 -6.03 -11.74 14.99
N ASN A 240 -6.75 -12.80 15.32
CA ASN A 240 -8.20 -12.79 15.27
C ASN A 240 -8.72 -12.04 16.50
N ALA A 241 -9.43 -10.93 16.30
CA ALA A 241 -9.94 -10.10 17.38
C ALA A 241 -10.93 -10.85 18.31
N ALA A 242 -11.72 -11.77 17.75
CA ALA A 242 -12.76 -12.49 18.48
C ALA A 242 -12.20 -13.64 19.34
N THR A 243 -11.19 -14.36 18.84
CA THR A 243 -10.65 -15.56 19.53
C THR A 243 -9.30 -15.32 20.19
N GLY A 244 -8.60 -14.24 19.86
CA GLY A 244 -7.21 -14.01 20.26
C GLY A 244 -6.19 -14.90 19.54
N GLY A 245 -6.62 -15.80 18.65
CA GLY A 245 -5.75 -16.70 17.90
C GLY A 245 -4.79 -15.95 16.97
N VAL A 246 -3.59 -16.51 16.78
CA VAL A 246 -2.57 -15.96 15.89
C VAL A 246 -2.45 -16.83 14.64
N LEU A 247 -2.47 -16.21 13.46
CA LEU A 247 -2.26 -16.92 12.21
C LEU A 247 -0.80 -17.37 12.08
N VAL A 248 -0.59 -18.66 11.84
CA VAL A 248 0.71 -19.29 11.62
C VAL A 248 0.70 -20.16 10.36
N GLN A 249 1.81 -20.20 9.66
CA GLN A 249 2.06 -21.18 8.60
C GLN A 249 2.57 -22.47 9.24
N THR A 250 1.81 -23.56 9.12
CA THR A 250 2.14 -24.85 9.74
C THR A 250 3.02 -25.70 8.85
N GLU A 251 2.71 -25.76 7.55
CA GLU A 251 3.40 -26.61 6.56
C GLU A 251 3.49 -25.94 5.19
N HIS A 252 4.35 -26.47 4.33
CA HIS A 252 4.48 -26.12 2.92
C HIS A 252 4.48 -27.39 2.08
N GLU A 253 3.57 -27.45 1.11
CA GLU A 253 3.46 -28.53 0.14
C GLU A 253 4.18 -28.14 -1.15
N LEU A 254 5.11 -28.99 -1.59
CA LEU A 254 5.84 -28.84 -2.85
C LEU A 254 5.00 -29.38 -4.02
N ALA A 255 5.40 -29.08 -5.25
CA ALA A 255 4.67 -29.50 -6.46
C ALA A 255 4.58 -31.02 -6.63
N ASP A 256 5.45 -31.79 -5.96
CA ASP A 256 5.44 -33.25 -5.92
C ASP A 256 4.54 -33.82 -4.80
N GLY A 257 3.82 -32.96 -4.07
CA GLY A 257 2.95 -33.30 -2.94
C GLY A 257 3.69 -33.51 -1.62
N SER A 258 5.03 -33.41 -1.59
CA SER A 258 5.79 -33.55 -0.35
C SER A 258 5.55 -32.34 0.57
N ARG A 259 5.44 -32.60 1.88
CA ARG A 259 5.18 -31.57 2.90
C ARG A 259 6.36 -31.37 3.82
N SER A 260 6.61 -30.11 4.16
CA SER A 260 7.64 -29.72 5.14
C SER A 260 7.03 -28.84 6.24
N PRO A 261 7.33 -29.09 7.53
CA PRO A 261 6.87 -28.24 8.60
C PRO A 261 7.52 -26.86 8.53
N LEU A 262 6.72 -25.81 8.73
CA LEU A 262 7.19 -24.42 8.77
C LEU A 262 7.09 -23.82 10.18
N ASN A 263 5.95 -24.00 10.85
CA ASN A 263 5.64 -23.48 12.19
C ASN A 263 6.10 -22.03 12.43
N ARG A 264 5.77 -21.12 11.51
CA ARG A 264 6.24 -19.73 11.55
C ARG A 264 5.14 -18.72 11.24
N LEU A 265 5.36 -17.48 11.63
CA LEU A 265 4.50 -16.36 11.23
C LEU A 265 4.58 -16.14 9.70
N PRO A 266 3.47 -15.76 9.04
CA PRO A 266 3.50 -15.37 7.63
C PRO A 266 4.49 -14.22 7.41
N GLY A 267 5.34 -14.35 6.40
CA GLY A 267 6.31 -13.33 6.09
C GLY A 267 6.96 -13.54 4.73
N ASN A 268 7.51 -12.47 4.17
CA ASN A 268 8.20 -12.50 2.89
C ASN A 268 9.22 -11.36 2.81
N LYS A 269 10.15 -11.45 1.85
CA LYS A 269 11.18 -10.43 1.62
C LYS A 269 10.53 -9.11 1.19
N CYS A 270 10.96 -8.01 1.79
CA CYS A 270 10.61 -6.65 1.42
C CYS A 270 11.52 -6.19 0.30
N ARG A 271 10.95 -5.67 -0.80
CA ARG A 271 11.76 -5.13 -1.89
C ARG A 271 12.25 -3.72 -1.58
N PRO A 272 13.43 -3.26 -2.08
CA PRO A 272 13.97 -1.92 -1.84
C PRO A 272 13.06 -0.80 -2.34
N ASP A 273 12.21 -1.11 -3.32
CA ASP A 273 11.27 -0.22 -3.97
C ASP A 273 9.85 -0.26 -3.34
N GLU A 274 9.65 -1.01 -2.24
CA GLU A 274 8.47 -0.90 -1.40
C GLU A 274 8.80 -0.52 0.03
N ASN A 275 7.85 0.18 0.66
CA ASN A 275 7.80 0.21 2.11
C ASN A 275 7.25 -1.13 2.66
N HIS A 276 7.43 -1.34 3.95
CA HIS A 276 7.04 -2.57 4.63
C HIS A 276 5.53 -2.84 4.65
N PHE A 277 4.69 -1.80 4.56
CA PHE A 277 3.24 -1.98 4.49
C PHE A 277 2.77 -2.42 3.09
N LEU A 278 3.42 -1.95 2.02
CA LEU A 278 3.18 -2.47 0.68
C LEU A 278 3.61 -3.94 0.58
N SER A 279 4.72 -4.30 1.22
CA SER A 279 5.14 -5.71 1.34
C SER A 279 4.13 -6.55 2.11
N ALA A 280 3.63 -6.04 3.24
CA ALA A 280 2.56 -6.66 4.03
C ALA A 280 1.32 -6.94 3.17
N ARG A 281 0.82 -5.92 2.46
CA ARG A 281 -0.34 -6.05 1.55
C ARG A 281 -0.11 -7.09 0.46
N ARG A 282 1.11 -7.16 -0.08
CA ARG A 282 1.48 -8.20 -1.06
C ARG A 282 1.42 -9.59 -0.44
N ILE A 283 1.91 -9.77 0.79
CA ILE A 283 1.79 -11.04 1.53
C ILE A 283 0.32 -11.40 1.73
N LEU A 284 -0.51 -10.46 2.22
CA LEU A 284 -1.94 -10.69 2.43
C LEU A 284 -2.63 -11.18 1.15
N ARG A 285 -2.44 -10.46 0.04
CA ARG A 285 -3.16 -10.76 -1.22
C ARG A 285 -2.62 -11.97 -1.98
N ARG A 286 -1.29 -12.16 -2.03
CA ARG A 286 -0.66 -13.18 -2.90
C ARG A 286 -0.37 -14.49 -2.20
N GLN A 287 -0.25 -14.48 -0.88
CA GLN A 287 0.13 -15.66 -0.11
C GLN A 287 -0.98 -16.13 0.83
N LEU A 288 -1.74 -15.20 1.41
CA LEU A 288 -2.79 -15.54 2.37
C LEU A 288 -4.20 -15.46 1.79
N GLU A 289 -4.35 -14.86 0.61
CA GLU A 289 -5.64 -14.62 -0.06
C GLU A 289 -6.66 -13.90 0.85
N ILE A 290 -6.16 -13.02 1.72
CA ILE A 290 -6.98 -12.19 2.61
C ILE A 290 -7.16 -10.80 1.97
N ASP A 291 -8.40 -10.31 1.90
CA ASP A 291 -8.69 -8.94 1.52
C ASP A 291 -8.09 -7.97 2.55
N ASP A 292 -7.33 -6.98 2.09
CA ASP A 292 -6.69 -6.02 2.99
C ASP A 292 -7.70 -5.14 3.75
N ASN A 293 -8.95 -5.06 3.30
CA ASN A 293 -10.04 -4.37 4.00
C ASN A 293 -10.64 -5.16 5.17
N ASP A 294 -10.33 -6.45 5.28
CA ASP A 294 -10.72 -7.29 6.42
C ASP A 294 -9.71 -7.23 7.57
N LEU A 295 -8.59 -6.53 7.36
CA LEU A 295 -7.49 -6.40 8.30
C LEU A 295 -7.19 -4.95 8.62
N LYS A 296 -6.86 -4.68 9.90
CA LYS A 296 -6.30 -3.41 10.35
C LYS A 296 -4.82 -3.60 10.65
N LEU A 297 -3.95 -3.03 9.80
CA LEU A 297 -2.51 -3.01 10.07
C LEU A 297 -2.21 -1.96 11.14
N ASN A 298 -1.35 -2.31 12.10
CA ASN A 298 -0.83 -1.37 13.08
C ASN A 298 0.28 -0.52 12.44
N LYS A 299 0.22 0.81 12.65
CA LYS A 299 1.23 1.76 12.20
C LYS A 299 2.60 1.54 12.88
N GLU A 300 2.62 0.99 14.09
CA GLU A 300 3.82 0.71 14.85
C GLU A 300 4.47 -0.59 14.37
N VAL A 301 5.70 -0.47 13.89
CA VAL A 301 6.47 -1.58 13.33
C VAL A 301 7.63 -1.89 14.25
N ASN A 302 7.70 -3.14 14.71
CA ASN A 302 8.83 -3.59 15.50
C ASN A 302 9.96 -3.99 14.57
N PHE A 303 11.15 -3.47 14.82
CA PHE A 303 12.34 -3.77 14.05
C PHE A 303 13.22 -4.74 14.83
N VAL A 304 13.60 -5.83 14.19
CA VAL A 304 14.54 -6.81 14.73
C VAL A 304 15.60 -7.04 13.67
N GLU A 305 16.83 -6.62 13.95
CA GLU A 305 17.98 -6.98 13.14
C GLU A 305 18.56 -8.28 13.68
N GLU A 306 18.49 -9.33 12.87
CA GLU A 306 19.13 -10.60 13.16
C GLU A 306 20.38 -10.72 12.30
N GLU A 307 21.53 -10.47 12.92
CA GLU A 307 22.81 -10.95 12.41
C GLU A 307 22.95 -12.45 12.76
N ALA A 308 21.98 -13.27 12.32
CA ALA A 308 21.88 -14.72 12.50
C ALA A 308 22.30 -15.24 13.90
N ALA A 309 21.34 -15.28 14.84
CA ALA A 309 21.57 -15.77 16.20
C ALA A 309 21.90 -17.29 16.32
N SER A 310 21.92 -18.06 15.22
CA SER A 310 22.47 -19.42 15.20
C SER A 310 23.69 -19.49 14.29
N ILE A 311 24.82 -19.96 14.85
CA ILE A 311 26.08 -20.20 14.15
C ILE A 311 25.84 -21.08 12.90
N GLU A 312 24.97 -22.08 13.02
CA GLU A 312 24.60 -23.00 11.94
C GLU A 312 24.00 -22.28 10.72
N ARG A 313 23.09 -21.31 10.93
CA ARG A 313 22.48 -20.57 9.83
C ARG A 313 23.48 -19.63 9.16
N ARG A 314 24.39 -19.06 9.95
CA ARG A 314 25.47 -18.20 9.46
C ARG A 314 26.45 -18.99 8.59
N GLU A 315 26.81 -20.21 9.00
CA GLU A 315 27.67 -21.10 8.20
C GLU A 315 26.97 -21.60 6.94
N LEU A 316 25.68 -21.95 7.03
CA LEU A 316 24.87 -22.30 5.87
C LEU A 316 24.81 -21.15 4.85
N ASP A 317 24.52 -19.91 5.28
CA ASP A 317 24.45 -18.77 4.38
C ASP A 317 25.83 -18.38 3.82
N LEU A 318 26.89 -18.43 4.64
CA LEU A 318 28.26 -18.19 4.18
C LEU A 318 28.66 -19.18 3.10
N ASN A 319 28.34 -20.45 3.27
CA ASN A 319 28.63 -21.47 2.27
C ASN A 319 27.73 -21.30 1.04
N TYR A 320 26.43 -21.12 1.23
CA TYR A 320 25.45 -21.00 0.15
C TYR A 320 25.67 -19.76 -0.73
N TYR A 321 26.13 -18.65 -0.16
CA TYR A 321 26.40 -17.38 -0.86
C TYR A 321 27.88 -17.10 -1.11
N GLY A 322 28.73 -18.14 -1.20
CA GLY A 322 30.11 -17.99 -1.68
C GLY A 322 31.01 -17.11 -0.81
N GLY A 323 30.78 -17.10 0.51
CA GLY A 323 31.52 -16.28 1.48
C GLY A 323 30.85 -14.94 1.83
N LEU A 324 29.72 -14.59 1.20
CA LEU A 324 28.94 -13.41 1.57
C LEU A 324 28.22 -13.61 2.90
N ARG A 325 28.48 -12.71 3.86
CA ARG A 325 27.69 -12.62 5.10
C ARG A 325 26.32 -12.05 4.79
N THR A 326 25.27 -12.71 5.31
CA THR A 326 23.89 -12.23 5.19
C THR A 326 23.40 -11.61 6.50
N VAL A 327 22.76 -10.44 6.41
CA VAL A 327 22.07 -9.77 7.52
C VAL A 327 20.58 -9.75 7.23
N TYR A 328 19.76 -10.25 8.16
CA TYR A 328 18.31 -10.20 8.04
C TYR A 328 17.74 -9.08 8.89
N ARG A 329 17.03 -8.15 8.25
CA ARG A 329 16.30 -7.07 8.94
C ARG A 329 14.81 -7.41 8.93
N LYS A 330 14.29 -7.86 10.05
CA LYS A 330 12.88 -8.22 10.20
C LYS A 330 12.07 -7.02 10.67
N ARG A 331 10.96 -6.78 9.99
CA ARG A 331 9.94 -5.79 10.34
C ARG A 331 8.68 -6.55 10.71
N LEU A 332 8.35 -6.56 12.00
CA LEU A 332 7.18 -7.26 12.51
C LEU A 332 6.01 -6.27 12.56
N ILE A 333 5.01 -6.52 11.74
CA ILE A 333 3.80 -5.71 11.62
C ILE A 333 2.66 -6.49 12.28
N ARG A 334 2.02 -5.88 13.26
CA ARG A 334 0.82 -6.43 13.88
C ARG A 334 -0.39 -6.10 13.02
N ALA A 335 -1.29 -7.05 12.86
CA ALA A 335 -2.55 -6.87 12.17
C ALA A 335 -3.69 -7.49 12.97
N GLU A 336 -4.86 -6.90 12.88
CA GLU A 336 -6.07 -7.40 13.53
C GLU A 336 -7.14 -7.70 12.48
N LEU A 337 -7.67 -8.91 12.50
CA LEU A 337 -8.78 -9.33 11.63
C LEU A 337 -10.08 -8.74 12.17
N VAL A 338 -10.64 -7.76 11.46
CA VAL A 338 -11.82 -6.98 11.85
C VAL A 338 -13.11 -7.53 11.25
N ARG A 339 -13.04 -8.26 10.14
CA ARG A 339 -14.13 -9.09 9.63
C ARG A 339 -13.63 -10.51 9.41
N ALA A 340 -14.40 -11.50 9.85
CA ALA A 340 -14.15 -12.86 9.41
C ALA A 340 -14.36 -12.90 7.88
N PRO A 341 -13.44 -13.51 7.11
CA PRO A 341 -13.67 -13.68 5.67
C PRO A 341 -15.00 -14.41 5.48
N ALA A 342 -15.82 -13.92 4.55
CA ALA A 342 -16.97 -14.67 4.08
C ALA A 342 -16.44 -15.99 3.51
N ARG A 343 -16.88 -17.12 4.10
CA ARG A 343 -16.47 -18.46 3.66
C ARG A 343 -17.00 -18.78 2.28
#